data_AF-G0MHQ0-F1
#
_entry.id   AF-G0MHQ0-F1
#
_cell.length_a   1.000
_cell.length_b   1.000
_cell.length_c   1.000
_cell.angle_alpha   90.00
_cell.angle_beta   90.00
_cell.angle_gamma   90.00
#
_symmetry.space_group_name_H-M   'P 1'
#
loop_
_entity.id
_entity.type
_entity.pdbx_description
1 polymer ?
#
loop_
_entity_poly.entity_id
_entity_poly.type
_entity_poly.pdbx_seq_one_letter_code
_entity_poly.pdbx_strand_id
1 'polypeptide(L)'
;MAPRKKPNASKAATRSSPIDPNEAEAKKLMAALKKHKASLSAEMGKTARLTRRHELKKEELKQRIAKMGLSMKEKEKKHLKKMEKLKEETRKAQQYLEQIQVQAAATEPDLDKKLTKELKTLNRNREKCGPAIRRQLAEAVAARGEPFEWQLCEICIEPYDKGTHAPRTFACGHTVCDECHASILRNNWRPVCPFDRIYVSNTEHHHGSKTNIVLSELCE
;
A
#
# COMPACT_ATOMS: atom_id res chain seq x y z
N MET A 1 -52.60 -3.61 -100.66
CA MET A 1 -52.63 -2.31 -101.36
C MET A 1 -51.74 -1.34 -100.60
N ALA A 2 -50.64 -0.89 -101.21
CA ALA A 2 -49.96 0.34 -100.80
C ALA A 2 -50.88 1.54 -101.07
N PRO A 3 -50.68 2.70 -100.42
CA PRO A 3 -49.87 3.72 -101.10
C PRO A 3 -49.03 4.67 -100.22
N ARG A 4 -47.85 4.99 -100.78
CA ARG A 4 -47.24 6.32 -101.00
C ARG A 4 -46.73 7.17 -99.82
N LYS A 5 -45.39 7.20 -99.77
CA LYS A 5 -44.47 8.30 -99.41
C LYS A 5 -44.97 9.71 -99.82
N LYS A 6 -44.56 10.73 -99.06
CA LYS A 6 -43.73 11.86 -99.54
C LYS A 6 -43.05 12.63 -98.37
N PRO A 7 -41.99 13.42 -98.63
CA PRO A 7 -40.91 13.67 -97.66
C PRO A 7 -40.62 15.15 -97.34
N ASN A 8 -39.70 15.34 -96.38
CA ASN A 8 -38.64 16.36 -96.30
C ASN A 8 -38.99 17.82 -95.96
N ALA A 9 -38.37 18.35 -94.89
CA ALA A 9 -37.84 19.72 -94.85
C ALA A 9 -36.97 20.00 -93.60
N SER A 10 -35.70 20.29 -93.88
CA SER A 10 -34.97 21.46 -93.36
C SER A 10 -34.45 21.47 -91.93
N LYS A 11 -33.14 21.22 -91.84
CA LYS A 11 -32.22 21.73 -90.82
C LYS A 11 -32.34 23.25 -90.69
N ALA A 12 -32.48 23.75 -89.47
CA ALA A 12 -32.19 25.14 -89.11
C ALA A 12 -31.10 25.14 -88.04
N ALA A 13 -29.93 25.64 -88.40
CA ALA A 13 -28.83 25.93 -87.49
C ALA A 13 -29.22 27.13 -86.62
N THR A 14 -29.46 26.89 -85.33
CA THR A 14 -29.61 27.96 -84.35
C THR A 14 -28.24 28.40 -83.85
N ARG A 15 -27.84 29.58 -84.33
CA ARG A 15 -26.75 30.41 -83.82
C ARG A 15 -26.87 30.55 -82.29
N SER A 16 -25.81 30.23 -81.58
CA SER A 16 -25.64 30.51 -80.15
C SER A 16 -25.47 32.03 -79.94
N SER A 17 -26.45 32.66 -79.30
CA SER A 17 -26.31 34.03 -78.78
C SER A 17 -25.52 34.05 -77.47
N PRO A 18 -24.83 35.15 -77.13
CA PRO A 18 -24.03 35.29 -75.92
C PRO A 18 -24.92 35.18 -74.67
N ILE A 19 -24.55 34.31 -73.74
CA ILE A 19 -25.21 34.18 -72.44
C ILE A 19 -25.01 35.49 -71.67
N ASP A 20 -26.10 36.13 -71.27
CA ASP A 20 -26.10 37.33 -70.43
C ASP A 20 -25.33 37.06 -69.12
N PRO A 21 -24.32 37.89 -68.75
CA PRO A 21 -23.53 37.71 -67.52
C PRO A 21 -24.39 37.56 -66.27
N ASN A 22 -25.54 38.25 -66.22
CA ASN A 22 -26.47 38.21 -65.10
C ASN A 22 -27.24 36.88 -64.99
N GLU A 23 -27.53 36.22 -66.11
CA GLU A 23 -28.23 34.92 -66.08
C GLU A 23 -27.29 33.78 -65.67
N ALA A 24 -26.03 33.85 -66.11
CA ALA A 24 -24.98 32.94 -65.66
C ALA A 24 -24.69 33.10 -64.15
N GLU A 25 -24.69 34.36 -63.67
CA GLU A 25 -24.53 34.68 -62.25
C GLU A 25 -25.73 34.23 -61.40
N ALA A 26 -26.96 34.43 -61.89
CA ALA A 26 -28.17 33.91 -61.25
C ALA A 26 -28.17 32.38 -61.16
N LYS A 27 -27.73 31.67 -62.21
CA LYS A 27 -27.57 30.20 -62.19
C LYS A 27 -26.51 29.74 -61.18
N LYS A 28 -25.38 30.46 -61.07
CA LYS A 28 -24.35 30.20 -60.05
C LYS A 28 -24.89 30.41 -58.64
N LEU A 29 -25.63 31.49 -58.40
CA LEU A 29 -26.25 31.78 -57.10
C LEU A 29 -27.30 30.73 -56.73
N MET A 30 -28.15 30.29 -57.67
CA MET A 30 -29.11 29.21 -57.42
C MET A 30 -28.41 27.87 -57.11
N ALA A 31 -27.34 27.54 -57.82
CA ALA A 31 -26.54 26.34 -57.53
C ALA A 31 -25.87 26.42 -56.14
N ALA A 32 -25.33 27.58 -55.77
CA ALA A 32 -24.77 27.83 -54.45
C ALA A 32 -25.84 27.71 -53.35
N LEU A 33 -27.02 28.30 -53.56
CA LEU A 33 -28.15 28.24 -52.62
C LEU A 33 -28.66 26.80 -52.44
N LYS A 34 -28.73 26.01 -53.53
CA LYS A 34 -29.03 24.58 -53.47
C LYS A 34 -27.97 23.80 -52.68
N LYS A 35 -26.69 24.10 -52.88
CA LYS A 35 -25.57 23.50 -52.13
C LYS A 35 -25.63 23.87 -50.64
N HIS A 36 -25.90 25.12 -50.31
CA HIS A 36 -26.07 25.57 -48.92
C HIS A 36 -27.28 24.93 -48.24
N LYS A 37 -28.42 24.82 -48.93
CA LYS A 37 -29.60 24.08 -48.42
C LYS A 37 -29.29 22.61 -48.15
N ALA A 38 -28.56 21.95 -49.05
CA ALA A 38 -28.12 20.56 -48.86
C ALA A 38 -27.15 20.43 -47.67
N SER A 39 -26.19 21.35 -47.53
CA SER A 39 -25.25 21.37 -46.40
C SER A 39 -25.95 21.61 -45.07
N LEU A 40 -26.93 22.53 -45.03
CA LEU A 40 -27.72 22.81 -43.83
C LEU A 40 -28.55 21.58 -43.43
N SER A 41 -29.21 20.93 -44.39
CA SER A 41 -29.96 19.69 -44.15
C SER A 41 -29.05 18.57 -43.63
N ALA A 42 -27.85 18.42 -44.18
CA ALA A 42 -26.86 17.45 -43.72
C ALA A 42 -26.39 17.75 -42.28
N GLU A 43 -26.11 19.01 -41.94
CA GLU A 43 -25.76 19.41 -40.57
C GLU A 43 -26.92 19.22 -39.59
N MET A 44 -28.15 19.57 -39.96
CA MET A 44 -29.34 19.27 -39.15
C MET A 44 -29.50 17.77 -38.90
N GLY A 45 -29.20 16.92 -39.89
CA GLY A 45 -29.17 15.48 -39.73
C GLY A 45 -28.08 14.99 -38.76
N LYS A 46 -26.89 15.61 -38.80
CA LYS A 46 -25.79 15.29 -37.87
C LYS A 46 -26.11 15.72 -36.44
N THR A 47 -26.64 16.94 -36.25
CA THR A 47 -27.02 17.44 -34.93
C THR A 47 -28.15 16.62 -34.32
N ALA A 48 -29.20 16.27 -35.10
CA ALA A 48 -30.26 15.39 -34.62
C ALA A 48 -29.75 14.01 -34.18
N ARG A 49 -28.82 13.41 -34.94
CA ARG A 49 -28.17 12.14 -34.56
C ARG A 49 -27.32 12.28 -33.30
N LEU A 50 -26.61 13.39 -33.15
CA LEU A 50 -25.78 13.67 -31.98
C LEU A 50 -26.65 13.86 -30.73
N THR A 51 -27.73 14.64 -30.82
CA THR A 51 -28.69 14.85 -29.74
C THR A 51 -29.29 13.53 -29.26
N ARG A 52 -29.76 12.67 -30.20
CA ARG A 52 -30.29 11.34 -29.85
C ARG A 52 -29.24 10.48 -29.14
N ARG A 53 -27.97 10.52 -29.59
CA ARG A 53 -26.87 9.79 -28.94
C ARG A 53 -26.60 10.32 -27.52
N HIS A 54 -26.66 11.63 -27.32
CA HIS A 54 -26.48 12.25 -26.00
C HIS A 54 -27.62 11.91 -25.05
N GLU A 55 -28.86 11.89 -25.53
CA GLU A 55 -30.03 11.45 -24.75
C GLU A 55 -29.89 9.99 -24.30
N LEU A 56 -29.50 9.08 -25.20
CA LEU A 56 -29.25 7.69 -24.85
C LEU A 56 -28.15 7.55 -23.78
N LYS A 57 -27.03 8.26 -23.95
CA LYS A 57 -25.94 8.28 -22.94
C LYS A 57 -26.39 8.86 -21.62
N LYS A 58 -27.26 9.88 -21.62
CA LYS A 58 -27.80 10.50 -20.40
C LYS A 58 -28.65 9.49 -19.63
N GLU A 59 -29.50 8.72 -20.31
CA GLU A 59 -30.29 7.66 -19.67
C GLU A 59 -29.42 6.51 -19.16
N GLU A 60 -28.39 6.11 -19.91
CA GLU A 60 -27.43 5.10 -19.45
C GLU A 60 -26.70 5.54 -18.17
N LEU A 61 -26.23 6.79 -18.13
CA LEU A 61 -25.57 7.36 -16.95
C LEU A 61 -26.52 7.45 -15.76
N LYS A 62 -27.79 7.85 -15.96
CA LYS A 62 -28.81 7.85 -14.90
C LYS A 62 -29.01 6.45 -14.32
N GLN A 63 -29.15 5.43 -15.15
CA GLN A 63 -29.28 4.05 -14.71
C GLN A 63 -28.03 3.58 -13.94
N ARG A 64 -26.84 3.95 -14.41
CA ARG A 64 -25.57 3.62 -13.74
C ARG A 64 -25.48 4.28 -12.36
N ILE A 65 -25.84 5.56 -12.24
CA ILE A 65 -25.90 6.28 -10.96
C ILE A 65 -26.88 5.59 -10.01
N ALA A 66 -28.08 5.22 -10.48
CA ALA A 66 -29.07 4.51 -9.65
C ALA A 66 -28.54 3.16 -9.15
N LYS A 67 -27.91 2.36 -10.02
CA LYS A 67 -27.29 1.07 -9.63
C LYS A 67 -26.16 1.27 -8.62
N MET A 68 -25.28 2.25 -8.82
CA MET A 68 -24.22 2.58 -7.86
C MET A 68 -24.82 3.01 -6.51
N GLY A 69 -25.88 3.83 -6.50
CA GLY A 69 -26.57 4.24 -5.27
C GLY A 69 -27.15 3.08 -4.48
N LEU A 70 -27.75 2.08 -5.15
CA LEU A 70 -28.24 0.86 -4.49
C LEU A 70 -27.09 0.03 -3.90
N SER A 71 -26.01 -0.15 -4.66
CA SER A 71 -24.82 -0.88 -4.19
C SER A 71 -24.17 -0.21 -2.98
N MET A 72 -24.07 1.13 -2.99
CA MET A 72 -23.55 1.91 -1.87
C MET A 72 -24.40 1.73 -0.60
N LYS A 73 -25.73 1.84 -0.71
CA LYS A 73 -26.64 1.60 0.42
C LYS A 73 -26.49 0.19 1.02
N GLU A 74 -26.27 -0.82 0.18
CA GLU A 74 -26.04 -2.18 0.66
C GLU A 74 -24.71 -2.32 1.40
N LYS A 75 -23.64 -1.71 0.85
CA LYS A 75 -22.32 -1.65 1.50
C LYS A 75 -22.39 -0.92 2.84
N GLU A 76 -23.08 0.20 2.92
CA GLU A 76 -23.30 0.95 4.17
C GLU A 76 -24.02 0.09 5.21
N LYS A 77 -25.09 -0.61 4.84
CA LYS A 77 -25.78 -1.54 5.75
C LYS A 77 -24.86 -2.65 6.25
N LYS A 78 -24.05 -3.24 5.36
CA LYS A 78 -23.08 -4.27 5.74
C LYS A 78 -22.00 -3.70 6.67
N HIS A 79 -21.51 -2.50 6.38
CA HIS A 79 -20.53 -1.83 7.20
C HIS A 79 -21.08 -1.50 8.59
N LEU A 80 -22.29 -0.96 8.68
CA LEU A 80 -22.95 -0.67 9.96
C LEU A 80 -23.11 -1.94 10.81
N LYS A 81 -23.56 -3.05 10.23
CA LYS A 81 -23.64 -4.35 10.93
C LYS A 81 -22.27 -4.83 11.43
N LYS A 82 -21.21 -4.66 10.64
CA LYS A 82 -19.84 -5.01 11.06
C LYS A 82 -19.37 -4.13 12.21
N MET A 83 -19.65 -2.82 12.15
CA MET A 83 -19.29 -1.88 13.21
C MET A 83 -20.01 -2.20 14.53
N GLU A 84 -21.30 -2.51 14.48
CA GLU A 84 -22.05 -2.93 15.67
C GLU A 84 -21.52 -4.24 16.27
N LYS A 85 -21.20 -5.23 15.42
CA LYS A 85 -20.56 -6.47 15.87
C LYS A 85 -19.22 -6.20 16.56
N LEU A 86 -18.38 -5.34 15.96
CA LEU A 86 -17.07 -4.99 16.51
C LEU A 86 -17.19 -4.26 17.84
N LYS A 87 -18.16 -3.34 17.99
CA LYS A 87 -18.44 -2.68 19.27
C LYS A 87 -18.79 -3.69 20.36
N GLU A 88 -19.64 -4.66 20.05
CA GLU A 88 -20.05 -5.68 21.02
C GLU A 88 -18.89 -6.61 21.40
N GLU A 89 -18.08 -7.03 20.42
CA GLU A 89 -16.86 -7.80 20.67
C GLU A 89 -15.87 -7.00 21.54
N THR A 90 -15.70 -5.71 21.26
CA THR A 90 -14.83 -4.81 22.05
C THR A 90 -15.35 -4.68 23.48
N ARG A 91 -16.66 -4.50 23.67
CA ARG A 91 -17.30 -4.42 24.99
C ARG A 91 -17.06 -5.70 25.79
N LYS A 92 -17.25 -6.86 25.19
CA LYS A 92 -16.97 -8.16 25.84
C LYS A 92 -15.51 -8.31 26.22
N ALA A 93 -14.59 -7.93 25.33
CA ALA A 93 -13.15 -7.99 25.62
C ALA A 93 -12.77 -7.06 26.79
N GLN A 94 -13.33 -5.85 26.84
CA GLN A 94 -13.13 -4.92 27.96
C GLN A 94 -13.65 -5.49 29.28
N GLN A 95 -14.85 -6.06 29.29
CA GLN A 95 -15.41 -6.71 30.49
C GLN A 95 -14.54 -7.88 30.96
N TYR A 96 -14.01 -8.68 30.03
CA TYR A 96 -13.11 -9.77 30.36
C TYR A 96 -11.77 -9.28 30.93
N LEU A 97 -11.19 -8.22 30.36
CA LEU A 97 -9.98 -7.60 30.89
C LEU A 97 -10.18 -7.04 32.30
N GLU A 98 -11.31 -6.38 32.54
CA GLU A 98 -11.66 -5.86 33.87
C GLU A 98 -11.77 -7.00 34.90
N GLN A 99 -12.39 -8.13 34.52
CA GLN A 99 -12.44 -9.32 35.39
C GLN A 99 -11.04 -9.85 35.72
N ILE A 100 -10.14 -9.93 34.74
CA ILE A 100 -8.75 -10.35 34.98
C ILE A 100 -8.05 -9.38 35.93
N GLN A 101 -8.23 -8.07 35.73
CA GLN A 101 -7.61 -7.05 36.58
C GLN A 101 -8.12 -7.14 38.03
N VAL A 102 -9.42 -7.32 38.23
CA VAL A 102 -10.01 -7.51 39.57
C VAL A 102 -9.47 -8.79 40.22
N GLN A 103 -9.38 -9.90 39.48
CA GLN A 103 -8.83 -11.16 40.00
C GLN A 103 -7.34 -11.03 40.37
N ALA A 104 -6.54 -10.37 39.53
CA ALA A 104 -5.13 -10.11 39.80
C ALA A 104 -4.95 -9.24 41.05
N ALA A 105 -5.74 -8.16 41.17
CA ALA A 105 -5.72 -7.28 42.34
C ALA A 105 -6.20 -7.99 43.61
N ALA A 106 -7.16 -8.91 43.52
CA ALA A 106 -7.62 -9.70 44.66
C ALA A 106 -6.58 -10.74 45.12
N THR A 107 -5.86 -11.34 44.18
CA THR A 107 -4.84 -12.37 44.48
C THR A 107 -3.57 -11.74 45.05
N GLU A 108 -3.13 -10.62 44.48
CA GLU A 108 -1.92 -9.93 44.93
C GLU A 108 -2.13 -8.40 44.98
N PRO A 109 -2.82 -7.88 46.01
CA PRO A 109 -3.18 -6.46 46.11
C PRO A 109 -1.98 -5.52 46.22
N ASP A 110 -0.81 -6.06 46.59
CA ASP A 110 0.44 -5.32 46.69
C ASP A 110 1.50 -5.76 45.65
N LEU A 111 1.10 -6.46 44.57
CA LEU A 111 2.04 -6.91 43.54
C LEU A 111 2.89 -5.76 42.99
N ASP A 112 2.27 -4.63 42.63
CA ASP A 112 2.99 -3.47 42.12
C ASP A 112 3.98 -2.90 43.14
N LYS A 113 3.61 -2.87 44.43
CA LYS A 113 4.51 -2.41 45.49
C LYS A 113 5.67 -3.37 45.69
N LYS A 114 5.41 -4.68 45.68
CA LYS A 114 6.43 -5.73 45.75
C LYS A 114 7.37 -5.62 44.55
N LEU A 115 6.84 -5.55 43.34
CA LEU A 115 7.61 -5.42 42.10
C LEU A 115 8.47 -4.16 42.11
N THR A 116 7.91 -3.03 42.54
CA THR A 116 8.66 -1.76 42.66
C THR A 116 9.78 -1.86 43.70
N LYS A 117 9.53 -2.53 44.83
CA LYS A 117 10.54 -2.73 45.88
C LYS A 117 11.66 -3.67 45.41
N GLU A 118 11.32 -4.74 44.70
CA GLU A 118 12.28 -5.66 44.10
C GLU A 118 13.14 -4.93 43.05
N LEU A 119 12.52 -4.19 42.12
CA LEU A 119 13.23 -3.40 41.12
C LEU A 119 14.20 -2.39 41.75
N LYS A 120 13.76 -1.67 42.80
CA LYS A 120 14.64 -0.76 43.55
C LYS A 120 15.81 -1.49 44.20
N THR A 121 15.56 -2.67 44.76
CA THR A 121 16.60 -3.49 45.39
C THR A 121 17.61 -4.01 44.37
N LEU A 122 17.14 -4.51 43.22
CA LEU A 122 17.97 -4.96 42.12
C LEU A 122 18.82 -3.84 41.54
N ASN A 123 18.24 -2.67 41.29
CA ASN A 123 18.99 -1.51 40.79
C ASN A 123 20.06 -1.05 41.78
N ARG A 124 19.74 -0.97 43.08
CA ARG A 124 20.73 -0.65 44.12
C ARG A 124 21.87 -1.67 44.16
N ASN A 125 21.55 -2.96 44.01
CA ASN A 125 22.57 -4.01 43.98
C ASN A 125 23.44 -3.90 42.74
N ARG A 126 22.85 -3.58 41.58
CA ARG A 126 23.56 -3.36 40.32
C ARG A 126 24.49 -2.15 40.39
N GLU A 127 24.04 -1.04 40.97
CA GLU A 127 24.87 0.16 41.20
C GLU A 127 26.02 -0.13 42.17
N LYS A 128 25.77 -0.93 43.21
CA LYS A 128 26.78 -1.26 44.22
C LYS A 128 27.82 -2.26 43.71
N CYS A 129 27.39 -3.31 43.01
CA CYS A 129 28.25 -4.42 42.61
C CYS A 129 28.80 -4.29 41.19
N GLY A 130 28.07 -3.64 40.28
CA GLY A 130 28.44 -3.52 38.86
C GLY A 130 29.84 -2.92 38.64
N PRO A 131 30.19 -1.79 39.27
CA PRO A 131 31.54 -1.22 39.15
C PRO A 131 32.64 -2.14 39.66
N ALA A 132 32.40 -2.87 40.76
CA ALA A 132 33.37 -3.81 41.31
C ALA A 132 33.59 -5.00 40.37
N ILE A 133 32.52 -5.54 39.77
CA ILE A 133 32.59 -6.63 38.79
C ILE A 133 33.34 -6.15 37.54
N ARG A 134 33.02 -4.96 37.01
CA ARG A 134 33.75 -4.39 35.86
C ARG A 134 35.23 -4.18 36.15
N ARG A 135 35.57 -3.72 37.36
CA ARG A 135 36.98 -3.54 37.76
C ARG A 135 37.72 -4.88 37.81
N GLN A 136 37.13 -5.90 38.43
CA GLN A 136 37.70 -7.24 38.49
C GLN A 136 37.87 -7.85 37.09
N LEU A 137 36.89 -7.64 36.20
CA LEU A 137 36.98 -8.07 34.82
C LEU A 137 38.12 -7.36 34.08
N ALA A 138 38.24 -6.04 34.20
CA ALA A 138 39.31 -5.27 33.58
C ALA A 138 40.70 -5.68 34.10
N GLU A 139 40.85 -5.91 35.40
CA GLU A 139 42.07 -6.43 36.02
C GLU A 139 42.42 -7.83 35.46
N ALA A 140 41.44 -8.72 35.31
CA ALA A 140 41.63 -10.06 34.77
C ALA A 140 42.02 -10.04 33.28
N VAL A 141 41.40 -9.17 32.48
CA VAL A 141 41.76 -8.98 31.06
C VAL A 141 43.17 -8.41 30.94
N ALA A 142 43.54 -7.41 31.76
CA ALA A 142 44.88 -6.85 31.77
C ALA A 142 45.95 -7.87 32.15
N ALA A 143 45.67 -8.74 33.12
CA ALA A 143 46.57 -9.83 33.51
C ALA A 143 46.75 -10.89 32.41
N ARG A 144 45.69 -11.16 31.64
CA ARG A 144 45.73 -12.11 30.51
C ARG A 144 46.37 -11.52 29.25
N GLY A 145 46.24 -10.21 29.04
CA GLY A 145 46.73 -9.51 27.85
C GLY A 145 45.78 -9.53 26.65
N GLU A 146 44.64 -10.23 26.73
CA GLU A 146 43.63 -10.32 25.68
C GLU A 146 42.22 -10.53 26.26
N PRO A 147 41.15 -10.03 25.58
CA PRO A 147 39.76 -10.24 26.00
C PRO A 147 39.40 -11.72 26.07
N PHE A 148 38.54 -12.09 27.03
CA PHE A 148 37.99 -13.44 27.08
C PHE A 148 37.14 -13.73 25.85
N GLU A 149 37.08 -15.00 25.42
CA GLU A 149 36.32 -15.41 24.22
C GLU A 149 34.84 -15.01 24.30
N TRP A 150 34.24 -15.06 25.49
CA TRP A 150 32.85 -14.64 25.70
C TRP A 150 32.63 -13.12 25.57
N GLN A 151 33.69 -12.31 25.52
CA GLN A 151 33.63 -10.87 25.25
C GLN A 151 33.66 -10.56 23.75
N LEU A 152 33.89 -11.55 22.90
CA LEU A 152 34.01 -11.39 21.47
C LEU A 152 32.80 -12.00 20.76
N CYS A 153 32.42 -11.42 19.63
CA CYS A 153 31.48 -12.05 18.71
C CYS A 153 32.13 -13.27 18.07
N GLU A 154 31.55 -14.46 18.20
CA GLU A 154 32.12 -15.69 17.60
C GLU A 154 32.10 -15.71 16.06
N ILE A 155 31.50 -14.71 15.41
CA ILE A 155 31.46 -14.58 13.94
C ILE A 155 32.53 -13.62 13.43
N CYS A 156 32.53 -12.37 13.92
CA CYS A 156 33.47 -11.35 13.45
C CYS A 156 34.71 -11.20 14.35
N ILE A 157 34.73 -11.85 15.51
CA ILE A 157 35.82 -11.82 16.52
C ILE A 157 36.05 -10.43 17.13
N GLU A 158 35.18 -9.46 16.82
CA GLU A 158 35.22 -8.13 17.42
C GLU A 158 34.64 -8.13 18.85
N PRO A 159 35.20 -7.33 19.77
CA PRO A 159 34.64 -7.15 21.10
C PRO A 159 33.22 -6.59 21.07
N TYR A 160 32.38 -7.07 21.98
CA TYR A 160 31.05 -6.49 22.17
C TYR A 160 31.15 -5.05 22.69
N ASP A 161 30.23 -4.18 22.23
CA ASP A 161 30.13 -2.79 22.64
C ASP A 161 28.65 -2.35 22.79
N LYS A 162 28.40 -1.05 22.97
CA LYS A 162 27.03 -0.48 23.03
C LYS A 162 26.50 0.00 21.67
N GLY A 163 27.31 -0.09 20.62
CA GLY A 163 27.04 0.39 19.28
C GLY A 163 26.73 -0.76 18.33
N THR A 164 27.50 -0.85 17.24
CA THR A 164 27.30 -1.84 16.17
C THR A 164 27.63 -3.26 16.63
N HIS A 165 28.47 -3.40 17.65
CA HIS A 165 28.79 -4.69 18.26
C HIS A 165 27.94 -4.98 19.51
N ALA A 166 26.74 -4.42 19.61
CA ALA A 166 25.82 -4.77 20.69
C ALA A 166 25.50 -6.27 20.69
N PRO A 167 25.62 -6.98 21.82
CA PRO A 167 25.42 -8.42 21.88
C PRO A 167 23.93 -8.79 21.81
N ARG A 168 23.59 -9.71 20.92
CA ARG A 168 22.23 -10.20 20.65
C ARG A 168 22.17 -11.71 20.76
N THR A 169 21.17 -12.22 21.47
CA THR A 169 21.03 -13.64 21.78
C THR A 169 19.84 -14.25 21.03
N PHE A 170 20.14 -15.25 20.21
CA PHE A 170 19.11 -16.08 19.56
C PHE A 170 18.32 -16.89 20.60
N ALA A 171 17.14 -17.39 20.23
CA ALA A 171 16.29 -18.23 21.07
C ALA A 171 17.00 -19.52 21.53
N CYS A 172 17.98 -20.00 20.77
CA CYS A 172 18.81 -21.14 21.15
C CYS A 172 19.90 -20.82 22.19
N GLY A 173 20.12 -19.53 22.52
CA GLY A 173 21.07 -19.09 23.54
C GLY A 173 22.41 -18.58 23.01
N HIS A 174 22.75 -18.85 21.74
CA HIS A 174 23.96 -18.32 21.13
C HIS A 174 23.91 -16.79 20.99
N THR A 175 25.04 -16.14 21.26
CA THR A 175 25.15 -14.67 21.23
C THR A 175 26.10 -14.23 20.13
N VAL A 176 25.69 -13.23 19.37
CA VAL A 176 26.48 -12.60 18.29
C VAL A 176 26.27 -11.10 18.33
N CYS A 177 27.10 -10.32 17.63
CA CYS A 177 26.88 -8.87 17.55
C CYS A 177 25.65 -8.52 16.69
N ASP A 178 25.07 -7.34 16.92
CA ASP A 178 23.87 -6.88 16.21
C ASP A 178 24.08 -6.81 14.70
N GLU A 179 25.27 -6.43 14.24
CA GLU A 179 25.61 -6.44 12.82
C GLU A 179 25.58 -7.85 12.21
N CYS A 180 26.23 -8.83 12.86
CA CYS A 180 26.22 -10.22 12.40
C CYS A 180 24.81 -10.82 12.47
N HIS A 181 24.06 -10.52 13.54
CA HIS A 181 22.67 -10.92 13.68
C HIS A 181 21.83 -10.39 12.52
N ALA A 182 21.92 -9.09 12.22
CA ALA A 182 21.18 -8.46 11.14
C ALA A 182 21.57 -9.01 9.77
N SER A 183 22.86 -9.33 9.56
CA SER A 183 23.33 -9.99 8.34
C SER A 183 22.66 -11.36 8.14
N ILE A 184 22.57 -12.18 9.19
CA ILE A 184 21.94 -13.51 9.14
C ILE A 184 20.45 -13.39 8.79
N LEU A 185 19.74 -12.42 9.37
CA LEU A 185 18.31 -12.22 9.12
C LEU A 185 18.01 -11.68 7.71
N ARG A 186 18.84 -10.77 7.20
CA ARG A 186 18.62 -10.16 5.87
C ARG A 186 18.91 -11.14 4.73
N ASN A 187 19.92 -12.00 4.90
CA ASN A 187 20.41 -12.84 3.81
C ASN A 187 19.67 -14.18 3.69
N ASN A 188 18.79 -14.52 4.63
CA ASN A 188 18.12 -15.82 4.67
C ASN A 188 16.60 -15.67 4.80
N TRP A 189 15.86 -16.25 3.85
CA TRP A 189 14.40 -16.39 3.93
C TRP A 189 13.96 -17.28 5.11
N ARG A 190 14.83 -18.19 5.55
CA ARG A 190 14.67 -19.00 6.76
C ARG A 190 15.96 -18.93 7.56
N PRO A 191 16.15 -17.89 8.39
CA PRO A 191 17.38 -17.74 9.15
C PRO A 191 17.52 -18.87 10.17
N VAL A 192 18.73 -19.39 10.25
CA VAL A 192 19.14 -20.37 11.25
C VAL A 192 20.31 -19.80 12.03
N CYS A 193 20.41 -20.17 13.30
CA CYS A 193 21.59 -19.91 14.09
C CYS A 193 22.82 -20.60 13.43
N PRO A 194 23.95 -19.90 13.27
CA PRO A 194 25.12 -20.47 12.58
C PRO A 194 25.84 -21.56 13.39
N PHE A 195 25.58 -21.65 14.70
CA PHE A 195 26.28 -22.58 15.60
C PHE A 195 25.56 -23.93 15.71
N ASP A 196 24.24 -23.93 15.92
CA ASP A 196 23.44 -25.15 16.15
C ASP A 196 22.41 -25.43 15.04
N ARG A 197 22.27 -24.52 14.07
CA ARG A 197 21.33 -24.60 12.95
C ARG A 197 19.86 -24.65 13.37
N ILE A 198 19.54 -24.24 14.59
CA ILE A 198 18.16 -24.09 15.05
C ILE A 198 17.54 -22.87 14.34
N TYR A 199 16.30 -23.02 13.88
CA TYR A 199 15.58 -21.94 13.22
C TYR A 199 15.36 -20.76 14.16
N VAL A 200 15.66 -19.57 13.65
CA VAL A 200 15.32 -18.31 14.32
C VAL A 200 13.81 -18.14 14.26
N SER A 201 13.19 -17.79 15.39
CA SER A 201 11.74 -17.66 15.46
C SER A 201 11.22 -16.51 14.58
N ASN A 202 9.97 -16.58 14.11
CA ASN A 202 9.36 -15.48 13.34
C ASN A 202 9.36 -14.16 14.11
N THR A 203 9.25 -14.21 15.44
CA THR A 203 9.37 -13.03 16.30
C THR A 203 10.75 -12.40 16.23
N GLU A 204 11.82 -13.20 16.26
CA GLU A 204 13.18 -12.68 16.13
C GLU A 204 13.49 -12.19 14.72
N HIS A 205 12.90 -12.83 13.70
CA HIS A 205 13.03 -12.43 12.31
C HIS A 205 12.40 -11.04 12.06
N HIS A 206 11.23 -10.75 12.64
CA HIS A 206 10.50 -9.50 12.41
C HIS A 206 10.77 -8.40 13.45
N HIS A 207 11.10 -8.76 14.69
CA HIS A 207 11.26 -7.82 15.80
C HIS A 207 12.68 -7.80 16.38
N GLY A 208 13.60 -8.60 15.83
CA GLY A 208 14.96 -8.75 16.33
C GLY A 208 15.05 -9.72 17.52
N SER A 209 16.26 -10.23 17.75
CA SER A 209 16.58 -11.06 18.92
C SER A 209 16.66 -10.24 20.21
N LYS A 210 16.82 -10.92 21.34
CA LYS A 210 16.93 -10.26 22.65
C LYS A 210 18.35 -9.73 22.83
N THR A 211 18.50 -8.57 23.46
CA THR A 211 19.82 -8.07 23.88
C THR A 211 20.36 -8.95 24.99
N ASN A 212 21.64 -9.32 24.92
CA ASN A 212 22.33 -9.95 26.03
C ASN A 212 22.70 -8.89 27.07
N ILE A 213 21.79 -8.64 28.01
CA ILE A 213 21.93 -7.57 29.01
C ILE A 213 23.21 -7.75 29.84
N VAL A 214 23.62 -8.99 30.14
CA VAL A 214 24.85 -9.26 30.91
C VAL A 214 26.08 -8.79 30.15
N LEU A 215 26.23 -9.18 28.88
CA LEU A 215 27.36 -8.75 28.07
C LEU A 215 27.33 -7.25 27.79
N SER A 216 26.15 -6.67 27.55
CA SER A 216 25.99 -5.22 27.37
C SER A 216 26.40 -4.40 28.60
N GLU A 217 26.32 -4.98 29.80
CA GLU A 217 26.70 -4.33 31.05
C GLU A 217 28.17 -4.49 31.42
N LEU A 218 28.80 -5.56 30.93
CA LEU A 218 30.17 -5.92 31.24
C LEU A 218 31.17 -5.42 30.19
N CYS A 219 30.77 -5.33 28.93
CA CYS A 219 31.62 -4.95 27.79
C CYS A 219 31.39 -3.48 27.40
N GLU A 220 31.36 -2.58 28.39
CA GLU A 220 31.17 -1.12 28.17
C GLU A 220 32.40 -0.42 27.61
#